data_AF-A0A969GZR5-F1
#
_entry.id   AF-A0A969GZR5-F1
#
_cell.length_a   1.000
_cell.length_b   1.000
_cell.length_c   1.000
_cell.angle_alpha   90.00
_cell.angle_beta   90.00
_cell.angle_gamma   90.00
#
_symmetry.space_group_name_H-M   'P 1'
#
loop_
_entity.id
_entity.type
_entity.pdbx_description
1 polymer ?
#
loop_
_entity_poly.entity_id
_entity_poly.type
_entity_poly.pdbx_seq_one_letter_code
_entity_poly.pdbx_strand_id
1 'polypeptide(L)'
;MSVSIFYSAIPVESSLYQRLQTERALMLLMERLFPYGNGIFHFFEIEPAEVDEILSDVIEGHQNILGSESETTAWIDEFREEIRRTREAYPGIEDRSTMLESIARIERRLSQKLAEQQVENASERVRRLIEGVQNFAPHLSSEDYRFGMMSVPLSLVQEDARLLREIDPDTLFAEQEDEGRYYRDQFMWLRNLYLEAAERNEEILILIE
;
A
#
# COMPACT_ATOMS: atom_id res chain seq x y z
N MET A 1 3.56 -20.20 4.80
CA MET A 1 3.03 -18.86 5.08
C MET A 1 2.93 -18.17 3.74
N SER A 2 1.72 -17.80 3.32
CA SER A 2 1.53 -16.94 2.16
C SER A 2 1.98 -15.53 2.56
N VAL A 3 2.76 -14.88 1.71
CA VAL A 3 3.11 -13.46 1.86
C VAL A 3 1.93 -12.64 1.37
N SER A 4 1.51 -11.66 2.15
CA SER A 4 0.47 -10.70 1.79
C SER A 4 1.13 -9.34 1.53
N ILE A 5 0.71 -8.67 0.45
CA ILE A 5 1.21 -7.34 0.10
C ILE A 5 0.04 -6.39 0.03
N PHE A 6 0.08 -5.36 0.87
CA PHE A 6 -0.93 -4.32 0.96
C PHE A 6 -0.49 -3.08 0.19
N TYR A 7 -1.41 -2.48 -0.55
CA TYR A 7 -1.17 -1.32 -1.40
C TYR A 7 -2.21 -0.25 -1.08
N SER A 8 -1.78 1.01 -1.08
CA SER A 8 -2.69 2.15 -0.93
C SER A 8 -2.09 3.35 -1.67
N ALA A 9 -2.93 4.00 -2.47
CA ALA A 9 -2.57 5.28 -3.05
C ALA A 9 -2.55 6.36 -1.97
N ILE A 10 -1.63 7.31 -2.09
CA ILE A 10 -1.54 8.47 -1.21
C ILE A 10 -1.29 9.75 -2.04
N PRO A 11 -2.09 10.81 -1.87
CA PRO A 11 -1.83 12.08 -2.55
C PRO A 11 -0.58 12.74 -1.99
N VAL A 12 0.41 13.00 -2.84
CA VAL A 12 1.70 13.60 -2.44
C VAL A 12 1.56 15.02 -1.88
N GLU A 13 0.46 15.70 -2.20
CA GLU A 13 0.14 17.04 -1.70
C GLU A 13 -0.63 17.01 -0.37
N SER A 14 -1.06 15.83 0.10
CA SER A 14 -1.83 15.71 1.35
C SER A 14 -0.98 16.02 2.57
N SER A 15 -1.63 16.57 3.61
CA SER A 15 -1.04 16.75 4.93
C SER A 15 -0.54 15.40 5.48
N LEU A 16 -1.36 14.35 5.38
CA LEU A 16 -0.99 13.00 5.80
C LEU A 16 0.34 12.54 5.17
N TYR A 17 0.51 12.68 3.84
CA TYR A 17 1.75 12.30 3.16
C TYR A 17 2.98 13.02 3.77
N GLN A 18 2.90 14.34 3.93
CA GLN A 18 4.00 15.15 4.45
C GLN A 18 4.33 14.77 5.89
N ARG A 19 3.31 14.52 6.70
CA ARG A 19 3.48 14.16 8.10
C ARG A 19 4.05 12.75 8.28
N LEU A 20 3.61 11.78 7.49
CA LEU A 20 4.19 10.42 7.52
C LEU A 20 5.67 10.41 7.14
N GLN A 21 6.12 11.38 6.35
CA GLN A 21 7.54 11.55 6.05
C GLN A 21 8.33 12.05 7.27
N THR A 22 7.76 12.85 8.16
CA THR A 22 8.51 13.52 9.23
C THR A 22 8.20 13.04 10.65
N GLU A 23 7.06 12.40 10.85
CA GLU A 23 6.51 12.09 12.17
C GLU A 23 6.48 10.58 12.40
N ARG A 24 7.41 10.13 13.24
CA ARG A 24 7.66 8.71 13.50
C ARG A 24 6.46 7.96 14.11
N ALA A 25 5.68 8.62 14.97
CA ALA A 25 4.49 8.02 15.57
C ALA A 25 3.38 7.78 14.53
N LEU A 26 3.11 8.75 13.65
CA LEU A 26 2.12 8.59 12.59
C LEU A 26 2.57 7.57 11.55
N MET A 27 3.86 7.55 11.20
CA MET A 27 4.44 6.53 10.32
C MET A 27 4.27 5.11 10.89
N LEU A 28 4.47 4.94 12.20
CA LEU A 28 4.23 3.69 12.90
C LEU A 28 2.75 3.28 12.86
N LEU A 29 1.84 4.20 13.17
CA LEU A 29 0.40 3.93 13.11
C LEU A 29 -0.03 3.57 11.69
N MET A 30 0.46 4.27 10.67
CA MET A 30 0.22 3.92 9.28
C MET A 30 0.69 2.50 8.99
N GLU A 31 1.97 2.18 9.25
CA GLU A 31 2.52 0.85 8.99
C GLU A 31 1.77 -0.26 9.72
N ARG A 32 1.43 -0.06 10.99
CA ARG A 32 0.80 -1.10 11.82
C ARG A 32 -0.67 -1.29 11.56
N LEU A 33 -1.37 -0.23 11.14
CA LEU A 33 -2.82 -0.28 10.94
C LEU A 33 -3.21 -0.58 9.48
N PHE A 34 -2.25 -0.46 8.55
CA PHE A 34 -2.47 -0.68 7.11
C PHE A 34 -3.05 -2.06 6.74
N PRO A 35 -2.64 -3.19 7.37
CA PRO A 35 -3.20 -4.50 7.04
C PRO A 35 -4.70 -4.66 7.33
N TYR A 36 -5.26 -3.77 8.16
CA TYR A 36 -6.60 -3.91 8.70
C TYR A 36 -7.65 -3.13 7.91
N GLY A 37 -8.90 -3.60 7.98
CA GLY A 37 -10.06 -2.86 7.49
C GLY A 37 -10.20 -2.69 5.98
N ASN A 38 -9.61 -3.55 5.14
CA ASN A 38 -9.52 -3.33 3.68
C ASN A 38 -8.76 -2.04 3.32
N GLY A 39 -7.78 -1.65 4.12
CA GLY A 39 -6.94 -0.49 3.88
C GLY A 39 -7.13 0.60 4.92
N ILE A 40 -6.11 1.45 5.05
CA ILE A 40 -5.99 2.39 6.16
C ILE A 40 -7.17 3.37 6.29
N PHE A 41 -7.78 3.77 5.18
CA PHE A 41 -8.88 4.74 5.16
C PHE A 41 -10.21 4.20 5.70
N HIS A 42 -10.32 2.87 5.82
CA HIS A 42 -11.45 2.15 6.38
C HIS A 42 -11.17 1.59 7.78
N PHE A 43 -9.92 1.70 8.29
CA PHE A 43 -9.54 1.13 9.58
C PHE A 43 -10.47 1.55 10.72
N PHE A 44 -10.79 2.84 10.84
CA PHE A 44 -11.67 3.34 11.90
C PHE A 44 -13.17 3.12 11.64
N GLU A 45 -13.53 2.43 10.56
CA GLU A 45 -14.91 2.07 10.22
C GLU A 45 -15.25 0.60 10.57
N ILE A 46 -14.26 -0.21 10.98
CA ILE A 46 -14.49 -1.57 11.46
C ILE A 46 -15.13 -1.56 12.87
N GLU A 47 -15.43 -2.75 13.41
CA GLU A 47 -16.07 -2.87 14.72
C GLU A 47 -15.19 -2.21 15.82
N PRO A 48 -15.73 -1.29 16.64
CA PRO A 48 -14.95 -0.59 17.66
C PRO A 48 -14.16 -1.51 18.60
N ALA A 49 -14.72 -2.65 18.98
CA ALA A 49 -14.03 -3.62 19.83
C ALA A 49 -12.78 -4.22 19.15
N GLU A 50 -12.83 -4.41 17.83
CA GLU A 50 -11.69 -4.89 17.04
C GLU A 50 -10.63 -3.79 16.90
N VAL A 51 -11.05 -2.54 16.69
CA VAL A 51 -10.13 -1.37 16.69
C VAL A 51 -9.39 -1.28 18.02
N ASP A 52 -10.09 -1.41 19.14
CA ASP A 52 -9.51 -1.31 20.48
C ASP A 52 -8.49 -2.43 20.74
N GLU A 53 -8.78 -3.66 20.30
CA GLU A 53 -7.85 -4.80 20.39
C GLU A 53 -6.56 -4.54 19.59
N ILE A 54 -6.69 -4.15 18.32
CA ILE A 54 -5.54 -3.87 17.45
C ILE A 54 -4.70 -2.72 18.00
N LEU A 55 -5.35 -1.64 18.44
CA LEU A 55 -4.63 -0.50 19.03
C LEU A 55 -3.92 -0.91 20.32
N SER A 56 -4.54 -1.72 21.18
CA SER A 56 -3.88 -2.22 22.40
C SER A 56 -2.58 -2.95 22.07
N ASP A 57 -2.59 -3.84 21.09
CA ASP A 57 -1.40 -4.58 20.65
C ASP A 57 -0.31 -3.65 20.10
N VAL A 58 -0.70 -2.67 19.28
CA VAL A 58 0.25 -1.67 18.73
C VAL A 58 0.88 -0.83 19.85
N ILE A 59 0.08 -0.42 20.84
CA ILE A 59 0.53 0.38 21.97
C ILE A 59 1.52 -0.41 22.81
N GLU A 60 1.17 -1.65 23.19
CA GLU A 60 2.02 -2.53 24.00
C GLU A 60 3.36 -2.81 23.32
N GLY A 61 3.36 -3.03 21.99
CA GLY A 61 4.56 -3.32 21.22
C GLY A 61 5.48 -2.13 20.96
N HIS A 62 4.98 -0.89 21.07
CA HIS A 62 5.67 0.29 20.55
C HIS A 62 5.63 1.54 21.46
N GLN A 63 5.50 1.37 22.77
CA GLN A 63 5.56 2.48 23.74
C GLN A 63 6.81 3.36 23.62
N ASN A 64 7.94 2.79 23.18
CA ASN A 64 9.18 3.55 22.98
C ASN A 64 9.07 4.61 21.86
N ILE A 65 8.15 4.44 20.92
CA ILE A 65 7.90 5.39 19.83
C ILE A 65 6.67 6.26 20.14
N LEU A 66 5.61 5.66 20.69
CA LEU A 66 4.34 6.34 20.97
C LEU A 66 4.37 7.20 22.25
N GLY A 67 5.31 6.93 23.15
CA GLY A 67 5.52 7.69 24.38
C GLY A 67 4.57 7.25 25.50
N SER A 68 4.21 8.19 26.37
CA SER A 68 3.25 7.99 27.45
C SER A 68 1.83 7.71 26.93
N GLU A 69 0.95 7.21 27.79
CA GLU A 69 -0.45 6.95 27.46
C GLU A 69 -1.19 8.19 26.92
N SER A 70 -0.90 9.37 27.48
CA SER A 70 -1.47 10.63 26.99
C SER A 70 -0.95 11.03 25.61
N GLU A 71 0.34 10.80 25.34
CA GLU A 71 0.93 11.06 24.02
C GLU A 71 0.39 10.08 22.98
N THR A 72 0.29 8.81 23.35
CA THR A 72 -0.28 7.74 22.53
C THR A 72 -1.71 8.05 22.11
N THR A 73 -2.57 8.42 23.07
CA THR A 73 -3.95 8.83 22.78
C THR A 73 -3.99 10.01 21.81
N ALA A 74 -3.14 11.02 22.04
CA ALA A 74 -3.06 12.18 21.15
C ALA A 74 -2.64 11.79 19.72
N TRP A 75 -1.66 10.89 19.57
CA TRP A 75 -1.22 10.40 18.25
C TRP A 75 -2.32 9.63 17.53
N ILE A 76 -3.09 8.80 18.22
CA ILE A 76 -4.20 8.03 17.63
C ILE A 76 -5.31 8.97 17.17
N ASP A 77 -5.71 9.93 18.01
CA ASP A 77 -6.73 10.92 17.66
C ASP A 77 -6.29 11.77 16.47
N GLU A 78 -5.02 12.17 16.45
CA GLU A 78 -4.44 12.94 15.36
C GLU A 78 -4.37 12.14 14.06
N PHE A 79 -3.96 10.87 14.12
CA PHE A 79 -3.93 9.99 12.96
C PHE A 79 -5.32 9.76 12.38
N ARG A 80 -6.33 9.51 13.23
CA ARG A 80 -7.74 9.40 12.83
C ARG A 80 -8.21 10.67 12.12
N GLU A 81 -7.85 11.83 12.65
CA GLU A 81 -8.22 13.12 12.08
C GLU A 81 -7.53 13.38 10.73
N GLU A 82 -6.25 13.02 10.56
CA GLU A 82 -5.55 13.12 9.28
C GLU A 82 -6.14 12.20 8.21
N ILE A 83 -6.55 10.97 8.58
CA ILE A 83 -7.28 10.06 7.70
C ILE A 83 -8.61 10.70 7.26
N ARG A 84 -9.39 11.21 8.21
CA ARG A 84 -10.67 11.87 7.93
C ARG A 84 -10.50 13.05 6.98
N ARG A 85 -9.55 13.94 7.27
CA ARG A 85 -9.23 15.11 6.41
C ARG A 85 -8.80 14.70 5.01
N THR A 86 -8.00 13.64 4.90
CA THR A 86 -7.55 13.14 3.60
C THR A 86 -8.72 12.61 2.78
N ARG A 87 -9.65 11.87 3.40
CA ARG A 87 -10.87 11.40 2.71
C ARG A 87 -11.75 12.56 2.22
N GLU A 88 -11.89 13.59 3.04
CA GLU A 88 -12.66 14.80 2.68
C GLU A 88 -12.03 15.57 1.52
N ALA A 89 -10.70 15.70 1.51
CA ALA A 89 -9.96 16.41 0.48
C ALA A 89 -9.82 15.61 -0.83
N TYR A 90 -9.81 14.28 -0.75
CA TYR A 90 -9.57 13.38 -1.88
C TYR A 90 -10.65 12.30 -1.98
N PRO A 91 -11.86 12.64 -2.49
CA PRO A 91 -12.97 11.69 -2.55
C PRO A 91 -12.63 10.36 -3.25
N GLY A 92 -13.05 9.25 -2.66
CA GLY A 92 -12.86 7.88 -3.14
C GLY A 92 -11.45 7.32 -2.89
N ILE A 93 -10.62 7.99 -2.07
CA ILE A 93 -9.27 7.51 -1.70
C ILE A 93 -9.33 6.16 -0.99
N GLU A 94 -10.42 5.89 -0.28
CA GLU A 94 -10.67 4.64 0.40
C GLU A 94 -10.72 3.43 -0.55
N ASP A 95 -11.24 3.62 -1.77
CA ASP A 95 -11.32 2.57 -2.80
C ASP A 95 -9.99 2.35 -3.52
N ARG A 96 -8.99 3.23 -3.30
CA ARG A 96 -7.66 3.16 -3.94
C ARG A 96 -6.67 2.41 -3.04
N SER A 97 -7.08 1.21 -2.65
CA SER A 97 -6.25 0.25 -1.94
C SER A 97 -6.51 -1.17 -2.44
N THR A 98 -5.53 -2.05 -2.30
CA THR A 98 -5.71 -3.47 -2.63
C THR A 98 -4.74 -4.33 -1.85
N MET A 99 -5.00 -5.63 -1.83
CA MET A 99 -4.12 -6.64 -1.26
C MET A 99 -3.83 -7.72 -2.30
N LEU A 100 -2.58 -8.13 -2.40
CA LEU A 100 -2.16 -9.30 -3.17
C LEU A 100 -1.70 -10.41 -2.24
N GLU A 101 -2.04 -11.63 -2.64
CA GLU A 101 -1.60 -12.87 -2.00
C GLU A 101 -1.05 -13.79 -3.08
N SER A 102 -0.04 -14.60 -2.75
CA SER A 102 0.51 -15.60 -3.68
C SER A 102 1.05 -15.00 -5.00
N ILE A 103 1.85 -13.93 -4.88
CA ILE A 103 2.29 -13.08 -6.00
C ILE A 103 3.11 -13.76 -7.11
N ALA A 104 3.73 -14.93 -6.85
CA ALA A 104 4.69 -15.55 -7.76
C ALA A 104 4.13 -15.82 -9.17
N ARG A 105 2.82 -16.14 -9.28
CA ARG A 105 2.19 -16.36 -10.59
C ARG A 105 1.96 -15.04 -11.33
N ILE A 106 1.57 -13.99 -10.62
CA ILE A 106 1.40 -12.64 -11.20
C ILE A 106 2.75 -12.13 -11.69
N GLU A 107 3.77 -12.18 -10.83
CA GLU A 107 5.13 -11.72 -11.15
C GLU A 107 5.68 -12.41 -12.40
N ARG A 108 5.61 -13.75 -12.44
CA ARG A 108 6.11 -14.54 -13.56
C ARG A 108 5.40 -14.20 -14.87
N ARG A 109 4.07 -14.15 -14.86
CA ARG A 109 3.29 -13.91 -16.09
C ARG A 109 3.44 -12.50 -16.60
N LEU A 110 3.40 -11.52 -15.70
CA LEU A 110 3.61 -10.13 -16.07
C LEU A 110 5.02 -9.94 -16.64
N SER A 111 6.04 -10.53 -16.01
CA SER A 111 7.42 -10.47 -16.51
C SER A 111 7.56 -11.06 -17.91
N GLN A 112 6.95 -12.23 -18.14
CA GLN A 112 6.96 -12.86 -19.46
C GLN A 112 6.25 -11.98 -20.50
N LYS A 113 5.07 -11.44 -20.16
CA LYS A 113 4.31 -10.57 -21.06
C LYS A 113 5.08 -9.31 -21.45
N LEU A 114 5.77 -8.70 -20.49
CA LEU A 114 6.60 -7.52 -20.74
C LEU A 114 7.85 -7.85 -21.57
N ALA A 115 8.47 -9.00 -21.35
CA ALA A 115 9.59 -9.46 -22.16
C ALA A 115 9.17 -9.72 -23.62
N GLU A 116 7.98 -10.29 -23.84
CA GLU A 116 7.40 -10.46 -25.19
C GLU A 116 7.15 -9.12 -25.89
N GLN A 117 6.84 -8.08 -25.13
CA GLN A 117 6.72 -6.69 -25.61
C GLN A 117 8.07 -5.95 -25.71
N GLN A 118 9.20 -6.65 -25.51
CA GLN A 118 10.56 -6.09 -25.57
C GLN A 118 10.82 -4.98 -24.54
N VAL A 119 10.13 -5.00 -23.40
CA VAL A 119 10.42 -4.09 -22.29
C VAL A 119 11.76 -4.48 -21.65
N GLU A 120 12.70 -3.55 -21.60
CA GLU A 120 14.00 -3.77 -20.95
C GLU A 120 13.82 -4.06 -19.45
N ASN A 121 14.63 -5.00 -18.94
CA ASN A 121 14.63 -5.41 -17.53
C ASN A 121 13.22 -5.76 -16.99
N ALA A 122 12.40 -6.43 -17.81
CA ALA A 122 11.00 -6.78 -17.49
C ALA A 122 10.81 -7.34 -16.07
N SER A 123 11.61 -8.32 -15.64
CA SER A 123 11.49 -8.90 -14.30
C SER A 123 11.78 -7.90 -13.18
N GLU A 124 12.84 -7.09 -13.32
CA GLU A 124 13.16 -6.04 -12.34
C GLU A 124 12.03 -5.02 -12.25
N ARG A 125 11.45 -4.66 -13.39
CA ARG A 125 10.32 -3.75 -13.48
C ARG A 125 9.06 -4.31 -12.82
N VAL A 126 8.80 -5.60 -12.95
CA VAL A 126 7.66 -6.22 -12.26
C VAL A 126 7.91 -6.29 -10.76
N ARG A 127 9.13 -6.66 -10.34
CA ARG A 127 9.49 -6.68 -8.93
C ARG A 127 9.28 -5.31 -8.29
N ARG A 128 9.76 -4.24 -8.90
CA ARG A 128 9.62 -2.87 -8.35
C ARG A 128 8.15 -2.40 -8.26
N LEU A 129 7.28 -2.90 -9.15
CA LEU A 129 5.85 -2.60 -9.18
C LEU A 129 5.11 -3.32 -8.04
N ILE A 130 5.53 -4.54 -7.71
CA ILE A 130 4.93 -5.37 -6.67
C ILE A 130 5.49 -5.03 -5.29
N GLU A 131 6.81 -4.86 -5.17
CA GLU A 131 7.51 -4.75 -3.88
C GLU A 131 7.88 -3.30 -3.52
N GLY A 132 7.69 -2.36 -4.44
CA GLY A 132 8.15 -0.98 -4.29
C GLY A 132 9.62 -0.80 -4.70
N VAL A 133 10.07 0.45 -4.75
CA VAL A 133 11.44 0.79 -5.20
C VAL A 133 12.31 1.33 -4.08
N GLN A 134 11.70 1.91 -3.04
CA GLN A 134 12.40 2.54 -1.94
C GLN A 134 11.56 2.51 -0.66
N ASN A 135 12.25 2.52 0.47
CA ASN A 135 11.60 2.77 1.76
C ASN A 135 10.92 4.14 1.72
N PHE A 136 9.69 4.23 2.25
CA PHE A 136 8.91 5.45 2.17
C PHE A 136 9.51 6.59 3.00
N ALA A 137 9.93 6.32 4.23
CA ALA A 137 10.47 7.32 5.17
C ALA A 137 11.76 6.80 5.85
N PRO A 138 12.85 6.56 5.09
CA PRO A 138 14.03 5.84 5.58
C PRO A 138 14.72 6.55 6.74
N HIS A 139 14.66 7.89 6.76
CA HIS A 139 15.29 8.73 7.76
C HIS A 139 14.59 8.69 9.13
N LEU A 140 13.37 8.15 9.22
CA LEU A 140 12.66 7.92 10.48
C LEU A 140 13.13 6.64 11.19
N SER A 141 13.78 5.73 10.47
CA SER A 141 14.30 4.48 11.04
C SER A 141 15.48 4.76 11.97
N SER A 142 15.62 3.96 13.03
CA SER A 142 16.79 3.93 13.92
C SER A 142 17.34 2.52 14.06
N GLU A 143 18.39 2.36 14.88
CA GLU A 143 18.95 1.04 15.20
C GLU A 143 17.89 0.12 15.84
N ASP A 144 17.01 0.68 16.68
CA ASP A 144 16.00 -0.07 17.43
C ASP A 144 14.71 -0.36 16.65
N TYR A 145 14.44 0.37 15.57
CA TYR A 145 13.24 0.15 14.77
C TYR A 145 13.43 0.60 13.32
N ARG A 146 13.07 -0.29 12.39
CA ARG A 146 13.09 -0.02 10.95
C ARG A 146 11.68 -0.13 10.39
N PHE A 147 11.25 0.91 9.70
CA PHE A 147 9.98 0.88 8.96
C PHE A 147 10.13 -0.02 7.74
N GLY A 148 9.16 -0.91 7.54
CA GLY A 148 9.08 -1.83 6.41
C GLY A 148 8.27 -1.28 5.23
N MET A 149 7.56 -0.15 5.41
CA MET A 149 6.74 0.42 4.34
C MET A 149 7.59 0.95 3.18
N MET A 150 7.30 0.41 1.99
CA MET A 150 7.91 0.75 0.72
C MET A 150 7.01 1.72 -0.05
N SER A 151 7.57 2.33 -1.08
CA SER A 151 6.84 3.26 -1.95
C SER A 151 7.22 3.09 -3.41
N VAL A 152 6.28 3.43 -4.28
CA VAL A 152 6.48 3.67 -5.71
C VAL A 152 6.24 5.16 -5.97
N PRO A 153 7.28 5.94 -6.27
CA PRO A 153 7.18 7.36 -6.57
C PRO A 153 6.25 7.66 -7.74
N LEU A 154 5.62 8.84 -7.73
CA LEU A 154 4.60 9.24 -8.69
C LEU A 154 5.05 9.05 -10.15
N SER A 155 6.29 9.43 -10.46
CA SER A 155 6.85 9.28 -11.82
C SER A 155 6.85 7.83 -12.30
N LEU A 156 7.10 6.87 -11.40
CA LEU A 156 7.07 5.45 -11.70
C LEU A 156 5.64 4.91 -11.71
N VAL A 157 4.75 5.38 -10.82
CA VAL A 157 3.31 5.04 -10.87
C VAL A 157 2.73 5.40 -12.24
N GLN A 158 3.01 6.61 -12.75
CA GLN A 158 2.55 7.04 -14.07
C GLN A 158 3.15 6.23 -15.22
N GLU A 159 4.43 5.87 -15.11
CA GLU A 159 5.11 5.06 -16.10
C GLU A 159 4.54 3.64 -16.16
N ASP A 160 4.43 2.99 -15.00
CA ASP A 160 3.96 1.61 -14.87
C ASP A 160 2.45 1.53 -15.18
N ALA A 161 1.65 2.55 -14.84
CA ALA A 161 0.25 2.65 -15.25
C ALA A 161 0.07 2.68 -16.78
N ARG A 162 0.96 3.38 -17.53
CA ARG A 162 0.91 3.36 -19.01
C ARG A 162 1.15 1.97 -19.56
N LEU A 163 2.10 1.24 -18.97
CA LEU A 163 2.43 -0.11 -19.37
C LEU A 163 1.32 -1.10 -19.00
N LEU A 164 0.78 -1.02 -17.79
CA LEU A 164 -0.32 -1.87 -17.33
C LEU A 164 -1.62 -1.65 -18.12
N ARG A 165 -1.83 -0.43 -18.66
CA ARG A 165 -3.01 -0.12 -19.49
C ARG A 165 -3.12 -1.03 -20.71
N GLU A 166 -1.99 -1.35 -21.33
CA GLU A 166 -1.89 -2.16 -22.56
C GLU A 166 -1.97 -3.67 -22.31
N ILE A 167 -2.08 -4.09 -21.05
CA ILE A 167 -2.12 -5.50 -20.67
C ILE A 167 -3.57 -5.87 -20.36
N ASP A 168 -4.11 -6.76 -21.17
CA ASP A 168 -5.42 -7.36 -20.94
C ASP A 168 -5.33 -8.48 -19.87
N PRO A 169 -6.01 -8.32 -18.72
CA PRO A 169 -6.05 -9.34 -17.67
C PRO A 169 -6.59 -10.69 -18.13
N ASP A 170 -7.59 -10.70 -19.03
CA ASP A 170 -8.23 -11.93 -19.51
C ASP A 170 -7.26 -12.75 -20.37
N THR A 171 -6.45 -12.06 -21.18
CA THR A 171 -5.38 -12.68 -21.95
C THR A 171 -4.23 -13.16 -21.04
N LEU A 172 -3.93 -12.43 -19.96
CA LEU A 172 -2.82 -12.78 -19.05
C LEU A 172 -3.18 -13.97 -18.13
N PHE A 173 -4.44 -14.09 -17.72
CA PHE A 173 -4.95 -15.11 -16.82
C PHE A 173 -6.25 -15.71 -17.35
N ALA A 174 -6.13 -16.62 -18.31
CA ALA A 174 -7.28 -17.28 -18.92
C ALA A 174 -8.12 -18.05 -17.88
N GLU A 175 -9.45 -17.87 -17.91
CA GLU A 175 -10.40 -18.45 -16.94
C GLU A 175 -10.40 -19.99 -16.89
N GLN A 176 -9.92 -20.64 -17.96
CA GLN A 176 -9.93 -22.11 -18.09
C GLN A 176 -8.78 -22.79 -17.34
N GLU A 177 -7.87 -22.01 -16.75
CA GLU A 177 -6.79 -22.53 -15.93
C GLU A 177 -7.21 -22.65 -14.47
N ASP A 178 -6.75 -23.69 -13.78
CA ASP A 178 -6.90 -23.79 -12.33
C ASP A 178 -6.36 -22.51 -11.66
N GLU A 179 -7.21 -21.91 -10.82
CA GLU A 179 -6.99 -20.62 -10.12
C GLU A 179 -6.87 -19.39 -11.03
N GLY A 180 -7.08 -19.49 -12.35
CA GLY A 180 -6.93 -18.38 -13.30
C GLY A 180 -7.75 -17.15 -12.90
N ARG A 181 -9.00 -17.34 -12.48
CA ARG A 181 -9.89 -16.26 -12.00
C ARG A 181 -9.32 -15.53 -10.77
N TYR A 182 -8.74 -16.25 -9.82
CA TYR A 182 -8.21 -15.65 -8.59
C TYR A 182 -7.05 -14.69 -8.89
N TYR A 183 -6.07 -15.12 -9.70
CA TYR A 183 -4.94 -14.25 -10.07
C TYR A 183 -5.33 -13.14 -11.03
N ARG A 184 -6.33 -13.39 -11.88
CA ARG A 184 -6.93 -12.37 -12.74
C ARG A 184 -7.51 -11.23 -11.92
N ASP A 185 -8.36 -11.54 -10.94
CA ASP A 185 -9.04 -10.53 -10.13
C ASP A 185 -8.02 -9.72 -9.29
N GLN A 186 -7.04 -10.40 -8.69
CA GLN A 186 -5.92 -9.75 -8.01
C GLN A 186 -5.13 -8.81 -8.93
N PHE A 187 -4.74 -9.28 -10.12
CA PHE A 187 -4.03 -8.43 -11.08
C PHE A 187 -4.90 -7.26 -11.55
N MET A 188 -6.20 -7.46 -11.71
CA MET A 188 -7.14 -6.38 -12.04
C MET A 188 -7.18 -5.31 -10.96
N TRP A 189 -7.24 -5.69 -9.69
CA TRP A 189 -7.24 -4.72 -8.59
C TRP A 189 -5.93 -3.92 -8.54
N LEU A 190 -4.78 -4.60 -8.61
CA LEU A 190 -3.48 -3.93 -8.69
C LEU A 190 -3.40 -2.99 -9.89
N ARG A 191 -3.81 -3.46 -11.07
CA ARG A 191 -3.83 -2.66 -12.30
C ARG A 191 -4.68 -1.41 -12.14
N ASN A 192 -5.90 -1.54 -11.63
CA ASN A 192 -6.80 -0.42 -11.45
C ASN A 192 -6.25 0.59 -10.44
N LEU A 193 -5.65 0.12 -9.34
CA LEU A 193 -4.98 0.99 -8.38
C LEU A 193 -3.90 1.87 -9.06
N TYR A 194 -3.02 1.26 -9.85
CA TYR A 194 -1.98 2.01 -10.57
C TYR A 194 -2.55 3.03 -11.57
N LEU A 195 -3.60 2.63 -12.31
CA LEU A 195 -4.25 3.51 -13.27
C LEU A 195 -4.89 4.72 -12.59
N GLU A 196 -5.63 4.50 -11.51
CA GLU A 196 -6.31 5.56 -10.77
C GLU A 196 -5.32 6.47 -10.02
N ALA A 197 -4.31 5.90 -9.38
CA ALA A 197 -3.26 6.66 -8.71
C ALA A 197 -2.51 7.56 -9.70
N ALA A 198 -2.21 7.05 -10.89
CA ALA A 198 -1.57 7.84 -11.95
C ALA A 198 -2.44 9.02 -12.43
N GLU A 199 -3.76 8.82 -12.56
CA GLU A 199 -4.70 9.88 -12.96
C GLU A 199 -4.85 10.98 -11.90
N ARG A 200 -4.64 10.63 -10.63
CA ARG A 200 -4.81 11.52 -9.48
C ARG A 200 -3.52 12.13 -8.94
N ASN A 201 -2.37 11.83 -9.57
CA ASN A 201 -1.04 12.25 -9.13
C ASN A 201 -0.68 11.75 -7.72
N GLU A 202 -0.95 10.47 -7.47
CA GLU A 202 -0.71 9.81 -6.19
C GLU A 202 0.53 8.89 -6.25
N GLU A 203 1.20 8.74 -5.11
CA GLU A 203 2.18 7.68 -4.88
C GLU A 203 1.48 6.42 -4.38
N ILE A 204 2.13 5.26 -4.52
CA ILE A 204 1.62 4.01 -3.94
C ILE A 204 2.52 3.61 -2.78
N LEU A 205 1.91 3.44 -1.60
CA LEU A 205 2.53 2.85 -0.42
C LEU A 205 2.31 1.35 -0.43
N ILE A 206 3.34 0.60 -0.03
CA ILE A 206 3.38 -0.85 -0.08
C ILE A 206 3.87 -1.40 1.25
N LEU A 207 3.14 -2.35 1.83
CA LEU A 207 3.55 -3.09 3.02
C LEU A 207 3.54 -4.60 2.72
N ILE A 208 4.61 -5.29 3.10
CA ILE A 208 4.77 -6.74 2.88
C ILE A 208 4.77 -7.42 4.25
N GLU A 209 3.84 -8.37 4.46
CA GLU A 209 3.68 -9.17 5.68
C GLU A 209 3.78 -10.69 5.44
#